data_AF-A0A2V8BIV8-F1
#
_entry.id   AF-A0A2V8BIV8-F1
#
_cell.length_a   1.000
_cell.length_b   1.000
_cell.length_c   1.000
_cell.angle_alpha   90.00
_cell.angle_beta   90.00
_cell.angle_gamma   90.00
#
_symmetry.space_group_name_H-M   'P 1'
#
loop_
_entity.id
_entity.type
_entity.pdbx_description
1 polymer ?
#
loop_
_entity_poly.entity_id
_entity_poly.type
_entity_poly.pdbx_seq_one_letter_code
_entity_poly.pdbx_strand_id
1 'polypeptide(L)'
;MGAAIVGMHYTGMAAAQFTAAPGAPDLGGLSLHTGGLSIAVISGTMLIFSVALGGAAFDERTRLLAREQHARLDAEAANRLKDEFLATLSHELRTPLNVMVGRAQMLQAVAPDPAKVREMAEAIARNGETLTRLVEDLLDVSRMTFGGVQVERKSVDLGALVEAKPSPPGSGPAPTPRRSVCTSRRFHACLA
;
A
#
# COMPACT_ATOMS: atom_id res chain seq x y z
N MET A 1 -15.05 12.50 36.92
CA MET A 1 -14.83 13.77 37.65
C MET A 1 -16.01 14.74 37.60
N GLY A 2 -16.85 14.77 36.56
CA GLY A 2 -17.96 15.74 36.45
C GLY A 2 -19.10 15.64 37.50
N ALA A 3 -19.44 14.43 37.97
CA ALA A 3 -20.56 14.24 38.91
C ALA A 3 -20.35 14.88 40.30
N ALA A 4 -19.09 14.94 40.78
CA ALA A 4 -18.76 15.52 42.09
C ALA A 4 -18.92 17.05 42.13
N ILE A 5 -18.66 17.71 41.00
CA ILE A 5 -18.76 19.17 40.87
C ILE A 5 -20.23 19.62 40.92
N VAL A 6 -21.11 18.89 40.21
CA VAL A 6 -22.56 19.16 40.20
C VAL A 6 -23.17 18.93 41.59
N GLY A 7 -22.74 17.86 42.28
CA GLY A 7 -23.18 17.56 43.64
C GLY A 7 -22.90 18.71 44.62
N MET A 8 -21.66 19.23 44.65
CA MET A 8 -21.27 20.30 45.57
C MET A 8 -21.98 21.63 45.32
N HIS A 9 -22.28 21.97 44.06
CA HIS A 9 -23.01 23.21 43.75
C HIS A 9 -24.49 23.13 44.16
N TYR A 10 -25.11 21.96 44.01
CA TYR A 10 -26.50 21.74 44.44
C TYR A 10 -26.64 21.82 45.97
N THR A 11 -25.72 21.19 46.72
CA THR A 11 -25.75 21.27 48.20
C THR A 11 -25.51 22.71 48.69
N GLY A 12 -24.63 23.46 48.02
CA GLY A 12 -24.37 24.87 48.32
C GLY A 12 -25.57 25.78 48.06
N MET A 13 -26.29 25.61 46.94
CA MET A 13 -27.50 26.40 46.65
C MET A 13 -28.68 26.02 47.54
N ALA A 14 -28.83 24.74 47.91
CA ALA A 14 -29.90 24.29 48.81
C ALA A 14 -29.72 24.80 50.25
N ALA A 15 -28.48 25.10 50.67
CA ALA A 15 -28.17 25.61 52.00
C ALA A 15 -28.31 27.14 52.14
N ALA A 16 -28.45 27.89 51.05
CA ALA A 16 -28.60 29.34 51.09
C ALA A 16 -30.05 29.73 51.46
N GLN A 17 -30.27 30.05 52.74
CA GLN A 17 -31.53 30.62 53.21
C GLN A 17 -31.42 32.14 53.30
N PHE A 18 -32.10 32.85 52.41
CA PHE A 18 -32.16 34.32 52.45
C PHE A 18 -33.38 34.75 53.28
N THR A 19 -33.15 35.31 54.47
CA THR A 19 -34.22 35.88 55.31
C THR A 19 -34.59 37.27 54.79
N ALA A 20 -35.83 37.46 54.35
CA ALA A 20 -36.31 38.76 53.88
C ALA A 20 -36.30 39.79 55.03
N ALA A 21 -35.71 40.96 54.80
CA ALA A 21 -35.77 42.07 55.75
C ALA A 21 -37.21 42.60 55.86
N PRO A 22 -37.70 42.93 57.08
CA PRO A 22 -39.07 43.44 57.25
C PRO A 22 -39.21 44.80 56.56
N GLY A 23 -40.12 44.90 55.59
CA GLY A 23 -40.41 46.12 54.82
C GLY A 23 -39.93 46.12 53.35
N ALA A 24 -39.42 45.00 52.83
CA ALA A 24 -39.10 44.89 51.41
C ALA A 24 -40.38 44.90 50.53
N PRO A 25 -40.42 45.67 49.42
CA PRO A 25 -41.56 45.68 48.51
C PRO A 25 -41.74 44.30 47.86
N ASP A 26 -42.97 43.80 47.88
CA ASP A 26 -43.37 42.54 47.24
C ASP A 26 -43.36 42.70 45.71
N LEU A 27 -42.23 42.29 45.11
CA LEU A 27 -42.07 42.16 43.66
C LEU A 27 -42.39 40.72 43.21
N GLY A 28 -43.49 40.15 43.71
CA GLY A 28 -43.98 38.79 43.48
C GLY A 28 -44.43 38.44 42.05
N GLY A 29 -43.92 39.12 41.02
CA GLY A 29 -44.30 38.88 39.61
C GLY A 29 -43.42 37.89 38.84
N LEU A 30 -42.19 37.62 39.30
CA LEU A 30 -41.22 36.75 38.63
C LEU A 30 -40.66 35.73 39.62
N SER A 31 -41.53 34.98 40.29
CA SER A 31 -41.12 33.82 41.08
C SER A 31 -40.72 32.68 40.14
N LEU A 32 -39.51 32.76 39.61
CA LEU A 32 -38.84 31.63 38.94
C LEU A 32 -38.66 30.54 40.00
N HIS A 33 -39.65 29.66 40.11
CA HIS A 33 -39.65 28.56 41.07
C HIS A 33 -38.34 27.80 40.95
N THR A 34 -37.54 27.77 42.02
CA THR A 34 -36.17 27.19 42.02
C THR A 34 -36.12 25.76 41.44
N GLY A 35 -37.21 24.99 41.56
CA GLY A 35 -37.35 23.67 40.94
C GLY A 35 -37.50 23.68 39.40
N GLY A 36 -38.11 24.71 38.82
CA GLY A 36 -38.20 24.87 37.36
C GLY A 36 -36.84 25.19 36.73
N LEU A 37 -36.04 26.04 37.39
CA LEU A 37 -34.69 26.39 36.93
C LEU A 37 -33.76 25.16 36.92
N SER A 38 -33.80 24.33 37.96
CA SER A 38 -32.94 23.14 38.04
C SER A 38 -33.30 22.10 36.97
N ILE A 39 -34.59 21.86 36.72
CA ILE A 39 -35.05 20.97 35.65
C ILE A 39 -34.59 21.48 34.28
N ALA A 40 -34.69 22.78 34.01
CA ALA A 40 -34.26 23.39 32.75
C ALA A 40 -32.74 23.27 32.54
N VAL A 41 -31.93 23.44 33.59
CA VAL A 41 -30.47 23.28 33.50
C VAL A 41 -30.08 21.81 33.30
N ILE A 42 -30.74 20.88 33.98
CA ILE A 42 -30.49 19.44 33.82
C ILE A 42 -30.88 18.98 32.42
N SER A 43 -32.04 19.39 31.90
CA SER A 43 -32.48 19.02 30.56
C SER A 43 -31.56 19.62 29.48
N GLY A 44 -31.15 20.89 29.65
CA GLY A 44 -30.20 21.54 28.75
C GLY A 44 -28.84 20.86 28.74
N THR A 45 -28.28 20.54 29.90
CA THR A 45 -26.99 19.84 30.01
C THR A 45 -27.05 18.41 29.48
N MET A 46 -28.13 17.68 29.75
CA MET A 46 -28.38 16.35 29.15
C MET A 46 -28.49 16.42 27.62
N LEU A 47 -29.19 17.41 27.08
CA LEU A 47 -29.31 17.62 25.64
C LEU A 47 -27.96 17.89 25.00
N ILE A 48 -27.18 18.82 25.57
CA ILE A 48 -25.84 19.18 25.08
C ILE A 48 -24.93 17.95 25.13
N PHE A 49 -24.93 17.21 26.25
CA PHE A 49 -24.11 16.01 26.39
C PHE A 49 -24.50 14.94 25.37
N SER A 50 -25.80 14.71 25.16
CA SER A 50 -26.31 13.75 24.18
C SER A 50 -25.87 14.09 22.76
N VAL A 51 -26.01 15.36 22.34
CA VAL A 51 -25.57 15.84 21.02
C VAL A 51 -24.05 15.74 20.86
N ALA A 52 -23.28 16.11 21.89
CA ALA A 52 -21.82 16.01 21.86
C ALA A 52 -21.34 14.56 21.70
N LEU A 53 -21.95 13.62 22.45
CA LEU A 53 -21.62 12.20 22.37
C LEU A 53 -22.02 11.60 21.03
N GLY A 54 -23.20 11.95 20.52
CA GLY A 54 -23.68 11.51 19.21
C GLY A 54 -22.83 12.04 18.06
N GLY A 55 -22.43 13.31 18.12
CA GLY A 55 -21.54 13.94 17.15
C GLY A 55 -20.15 13.27 17.10
N ALA A 56 -19.57 12.98 18.27
CA ALA A 56 -18.29 12.28 18.36
C ALA A 56 -18.36 10.85 17.80
N ALA A 57 -19.43 10.11 18.11
CA ALA A 57 -19.64 8.75 17.58
C ALA A 57 -19.89 8.76 16.06
N PHE A 58 -20.57 9.77 15.54
CA PHE A 58 -20.79 9.93 14.10
C PHE A 58 -19.49 10.27 13.36
N ASP A 59 -18.69 11.21 13.87
CA ASP A 59 -17.39 11.58 13.27
C ASP A 59 -16.44 10.38 13.18
N GLU A 60 -16.33 9.58 14.25
CA GLU A 60 -15.49 8.38 14.22
C GLU A 60 -15.96 7.37 13.16
N ARG A 61 -17.27 7.13 13.04
CA ARG A 61 -17.81 6.27 11.98
C ARG A 61 -17.49 6.81 10.59
N THR A 62 -17.68 8.10 10.36
CA THR A 62 -17.37 8.72 9.06
C THR A 62 -15.89 8.60 8.71
N ARG A 63 -14.99 8.78 9.69
CA ARG A 63 -13.55 8.61 9.49
C ARG A 63 -13.17 7.18 9.18
N LEU A 64 -13.77 6.20 9.87
CA LEU A 64 -13.55 4.78 9.61
C LEU A 64 -14.02 4.40 8.20
N LEU A 65 -15.22 4.85 7.81
CA LEU A 65 -15.76 4.63 6.46
C LEU A 65 -14.87 5.29 5.39
N ALA A 66 -14.39 6.51 5.62
CA ALA A 66 -13.50 7.19 4.68
C ALA A 66 -12.16 6.45 4.51
N ARG A 67 -11.58 5.95 5.61
CA ARG A 67 -10.35 5.14 5.57
C ARG A 67 -10.57 3.81 4.86
N GLU A 68 -11.68 3.12 5.14
CA GLU A 68 -12.05 1.88 4.47
C GLU A 68 -12.22 2.10 2.97
N GLN A 69 -12.93 3.16 2.57
CA GLN A 69 -13.11 3.52 1.17
C GLN A 69 -11.79 3.82 0.48
N HIS A 70 -10.89 4.58 1.10
CA HIS A 70 -9.57 4.85 0.52
C HIS A 70 -8.76 3.56 0.34
N ALA A 71 -8.66 2.73 1.39
CA ALA A 71 -7.95 1.45 1.31
C ALA A 71 -8.56 0.53 0.25
N ARG A 72 -9.89 0.53 0.10
CA ARG A 72 -10.59 -0.25 -0.92
C ARG A 72 -10.30 0.28 -2.33
N LEU A 73 -10.32 1.60 -2.54
CA LEU A 73 -10.00 2.20 -3.83
C LEU A 73 -8.56 1.91 -4.24
N ASP A 74 -7.61 1.98 -3.30
CA ASP A 74 -6.21 1.65 -3.54
C ASP A 74 -6.05 0.16 -3.93
N ALA A 75 -6.74 -0.74 -3.22
CA ALA A 75 -6.72 -2.17 -3.53
C ALA A 75 -7.39 -2.48 -4.88
N GLU A 76 -8.50 -1.82 -5.21
CA GLU A 76 -9.18 -1.96 -6.50
C GLU A 76 -8.32 -1.43 -7.65
N ALA A 77 -7.63 -0.30 -7.48
CA ALA A 77 -6.70 0.24 -8.46
C ALA A 77 -5.54 -0.73 -8.71
N ALA A 78 -4.93 -1.27 -7.66
CA ALA A 78 -3.87 -2.27 -7.78
C ALA A 78 -4.34 -3.54 -8.50
N ASN A 79 -5.54 -4.04 -8.19
CA ASN A 79 -6.11 -5.19 -8.89
C ASN A 79 -6.39 -4.90 -10.37
N ARG A 80 -6.94 -3.73 -10.71
CA ARG A 80 -7.17 -3.35 -12.11
C ARG A 80 -5.87 -3.33 -12.91
N LEU A 81 -4.81 -2.76 -12.36
CA LEU A 81 -3.49 -2.74 -12.99
C LEU A 81 -2.93 -4.17 -13.19
N LYS A 82 -3.10 -5.05 -12.19
CA LYS A 82 -2.72 -6.45 -12.31
C LYS A 82 -3.49 -7.15 -13.44
N ASP A 83 -4.80 -6.93 -13.52
CA ASP A 83 -5.64 -7.57 -14.51
C ASP A 83 -5.32 -7.08 -15.93
N GLU A 84 -5.07 -5.78 -16.11
CA GLU A 84 -4.64 -5.17 -17.38
C GLU A 84 -3.27 -5.70 -17.82
N PHE A 85 -2.32 -5.81 -16.89
CA PHE A 85 -1.01 -6.39 -17.12
C PHE A 85 -1.12 -7.85 -17.58
N LEU A 86 -1.90 -8.67 -16.86
CA LEU A 86 -2.11 -10.08 -17.21
C LEU A 86 -2.82 -10.25 -18.57
N ALA A 87 -3.79 -9.39 -18.87
CA ALA A 87 -4.47 -9.40 -20.17
C ALA A 87 -3.50 -9.09 -21.31
N THR A 88 -2.67 -8.06 -21.14
CA THR A 88 -1.67 -7.64 -22.12
C THR A 88 -0.65 -8.76 -22.36
N LEU A 89 -0.06 -9.30 -21.28
CA LEU A 89 0.88 -10.40 -21.38
C LEU A 89 0.28 -11.63 -22.07
N SER A 90 -0.96 -11.98 -21.75
CA SER A 90 -1.63 -13.11 -22.40
C SER A 90 -1.72 -12.93 -23.92
N HIS A 91 -1.96 -11.71 -24.39
CA HIS A 91 -2.01 -11.41 -25.82
C HIS A 91 -0.62 -11.47 -26.47
N GLU A 92 0.37 -10.85 -25.82
CA GLU A 92 1.76 -10.83 -26.29
C GLU A 92 2.40 -12.23 -26.32
N LEU A 93 2.02 -13.12 -25.40
CA LEU A 93 2.49 -14.52 -25.39
C LEU A 93 1.78 -15.37 -26.45
N ARG A 94 0.49 -15.14 -26.69
CA ARG A 94 -0.30 -15.95 -27.64
C ARG A 94 0.16 -15.76 -29.08
N THR A 95 0.54 -14.55 -29.48
CA THR A 95 0.98 -14.26 -30.85
C THR A 95 2.19 -15.10 -31.29
N PRO A 96 3.36 -15.05 -30.62
CA PRO A 96 4.52 -15.85 -31.00
C PRO A 96 4.26 -17.35 -30.85
N LEU A 97 3.50 -17.77 -29.83
CA LEU A 97 3.12 -19.17 -29.65
C LEU A 97 2.31 -19.71 -30.84
N ASN A 98 1.31 -18.96 -31.30
CA ASN A 98 0.50 -19.35 -32.46
C ASN A 98 1.33 -19.47 -33.73
N VAL A 99 2.31 -18.57 -33.93
CA VAL A 99 3.24 -18.66 -35.06
C VAL A 99 4.08 -19.93 -35.00
N MET A 100 4.62 -20.27 -33.83
CA MET A 100 5.41 -21.48 -33.64
C MET A 100 4.59 -22.75 -33.90
N VAL A 101 3.39 -22.83 -33.33
CA VAL A 101 2.48 -23.98 -33.53
C VAL A 101 2.08 -24.10 -35.00
N GLY A 102 1.69 -23.00 -35.65
CA GLY A 102 1.31 -23.01 -37.07
C GLY A 102 2.46 -23.48 -37.97
N ARG A 103 3.68 -23.00 -37.74
CA ARG A 103 4.86 -23.44 -38.50
C ARG A 103 5.23 -24.90 -38.22
N ALA A 104 5.11 -25.35 -36.98
CA ALA A 104 5.33 -26.76 -36.63
C ALA A 104 4.31 -27.69 -37.30
N GLN A 105 3.04 -27.29 -37.37
CA GLN A 105 1.99 -28.04 -38.08
C GLN A 105 2.25 -28.11 -39.59
N MET A 106 2.70 -27.01 -40.20
CA MET A 106 3.07 -27.00 -41.62
C MET A 106 4.27 -27.89 -41.93
N LEU A 107 5.26 -27.95 -41.02
CA LEU A 107 6.40 -28.88 -41.13
C LEU A 107 5.97 -30.36 -41.10
N GLN A 108 4.90 -30.69 -40.34
CA GLN A 108 4.37 -32.05 -40.29
C GLN A 108 3.53 -32.42 -41.53
N ALA A 109 2.89 -31.43 -42.17
CA ALA A 109 1.93 -31.67 -43.25
C ALA A 109 2.55 -31.72 -44.67
N VAL A 110 3.77 -31.24 -44.88
CA VAL A 110 4.35 -31.04 -46.24
C VAL A 110 5.61 -31.90 -46.47
N ALA A 111 5.71 -32.56 -47.63
CA ALA A 111 6.95 -33.16 -48.13
C ALA A 111 7.96 -32.05 -48.47
N PRO A 112 9.10 -31.92 -47.76
CA PRO A 112 9.72 -30.62 -47.62
C PRO A 112 10.61 -30.23 -48.79
N ASP A 113 10.33 -29.08 -49.38
CA ASP A 113 11.39 -28.24 -49.95
C ASP A 113 12.33 -27.80 -48.79
N PRO A 114 13.63 -28.12 -48.85
CA PRO A 114 14.60 -27.74 -47.83
C PRO A 114 14.60 -26.24 -47.49
N ALA A 115 14.31 -25.37 -48.47
CA ALA A 115 14.26 -23.94 -48.25
C ALA A 115 13.09 -23.53 -47.34
N LYS A 116 11.89 -24.10 -47.57
CA LYS A 116 10.69 -23.85 -46.76
C LYS A 116 10.84 -24.37 -45.34
N VAL A 117 11.48 -25.52 -45.17
CA VAL A 117 11.77 -26.06 -43.81
C VAL A 117 12.65 -25.12 -43.04
N ARG A 118 13.73 -24.63 -43.66
CA ARG A 118 14.65 -23.69 -43.02
C ARG A 118 13.92 -22.41 -42.61
N GLU A 119 13.11 -21.83 -43.51
CA GLU A 119 12.34 -20.63 -43.20
C GLU A 119 11.37 -20.84 -42.01
N MET A 120 10.65 -21.97 -42.00
CA MET A 120 9.75 -22.33 -40.90
C MET A 120 10.50 -22.50 -39.58
N ALA A 121 11.61 -23.23 -39.59
CA ALA A 121 12.45 -23.46 -38.42
C ALA A 121 13.04 -22.15 -37.87
N GLU A 122 13.53 -21.26 -38.72
CA GLU A 122 14.06 -19.97 -38.31
C GLU A 122 13.02 -19.08 -37.63
N ALA A 123 11.79 -19.07 -38.12
CA ALA A 123 10.74 -18.30 -37.46
C ALA A 123 10.27 -18.94 -36.15
N ILE A 124 10.29 -20.27 -36.03
CA ILE A 124 10.08 -20.93 -34.74
C ILE A 124 11.16 -20.46 -33.75
N ALA A 125 12.44 -20.49 -34.16
CA ALA A 125 13.55 -20.05 -33.31
C ALA A 125 13.40 -18.58 -32.87
N ARG A 126 13.13 -17.66 -33.81
CA ARG A 126 12.93 -16.23 -33.49
C ARG A 126 11.77 -15.99 -32.52
N ASN A 127 10.64 -16.67 -32.70
CA ASN A 127 9.50 -16.51 -31.79
C ASN A 127 9.77 -17.14 -30.41
N GLY A 128 10.55 -18.22 -30.35
CA GLY A 128 11.01 -18.80 -29.08
C GLY A 128 11.93 -17.85 -28.30
N GLU A 129 12.83 -17.14 -28.98
CA GLU A 129 13.66 -16.10 -28.36
C GLU A 129 12.81 -14.95 -27.81
N THR A 130 11.82 -14.47 -28.58
CA THR A 130 10.88 -13.44 -28.11
C THR A 130 10.12 -13.90 -26.86
N LEU A 131 9.60 -15.14 -26.86
CA LEU A 131 8.87 -15.69 -25.72
C LEU A 131 9.77 -15.80 -24.47
N THR A 132 11.04 -16.18 -24.66
CA THR A 132 12.01 -16.28 -23.56
C THR A 132 12.23 -14.92 -22.91
N ARG A 133 12.44 -13.86 -23.70
CA ARG A 133 12.59 -12.48 -23.18
C ARG A 133 11.35 -12.02 -22.41
N LEU A 134 10.14 -12.28 -22.94
CA LEU A 134 8.88 -11.94 -22.25
C LEU A 134 8.75 -12.64 -20.90
N VAL A 135 9.20 -13.90 -20.80
CA VAL A 135 9.20 -14.64 -19.53
C VAL A 135 10.25 -14.10 -18.56
N GLU A 136 11.45 -13.75 -19.05
CA GLU A 136 12.49 -13.10 -18.25
C GLU A 136 11.99 -11.75 -17.67
N ASP A 137 11.39 -10.91 -18.51
CA ASP A 137 10.81 -9.63 -18.11
C ASP A 137 9.72 -9.81 -17.03
N LEU A 138 8.87 -10.82 -17.17
CA LEU A 138 7.85 -11.16 -16.16
C LEU A 138 8.48 -11.62 -14.83
N LEU A 139 9.54 -12.43 -14.90
CA LEU A 139 10.26 -12.88 -13.70
C LEU A 139 10.95 -11.72 -12.99
N ASP A 140 11.46 -10.74 -13.72
CA ASP A 140 12.07 -9.54 -13.15
C ASP A 140 11.04 -8.66 -12.44
N VAL A 141 9.86 -8.44 -13.03
CA VAL A 141 8.75 -7.72 -12.39
C VAL A 141 8.27 -8.44 -11.12
N SER A 142 8.19 -9.78 -11.16
CA SER A 142 7.85 -10.59 -9.98
C SER A 142 8.87 -10.45 -8.85
N ARG A 143 10.17 -10.47 -9.18
CA ARG A 143 11.26 -10.24 -8.21
C ARG A 143 11.21 -8.85 -7.60
N MET A 144 10.92 -7.82 -8.41
CA MET A 144 10.73 -6.46 -7.92
C MET A 144 9.57 -6.35 -6.91
N THR A 145 8.49 -7.10 -7.14
CA THR A 145 7.27 -7.02 -6.33
C THR A 145 7.39 -7.76 -4.99
N PHE A 146 8.03 -8.93 -4.96
CA PHE A 146 8.07 -9.80 -3.77
C PHE A 146 9.39 -9.79 -2.98
N GLY A 147 10.45 -9.15 -3.45
CA GLY A 147 11.74 -9.22 -2.76
C GLY A 147 12.83 -8.40 -3.41
N GLY A 148 12.68 -7.08 -3.34
CA GLY A 148 13.73 -6.06 -3.35
C GLY A 148 14.93 -6.31 -4.27
N VAL A 149 14.98 -5.58 -5.38
CA VAL A 149 16.24 -5.40 -6.14
C VAL A 149 17.30 -4.87 -5.17
N GLN A 150 18.23 -5.73 -4.76
CA GLN A 150 19.40 -5.31 -3.99
C GLN A 150 20.40 -4.68 -4.95
N VAL A 151 20.29 -3.37 -5.11
CA VAL A 151 21.23 -2.60 -5.93
C VAL A 151 22.55 -2.46 -5.18
N GLU A 152 23.53 -3.28 -5.54
CA GLU A 152 24.89 -3.17 -5.02
C GLU A 152 25.63 -2.03 -5.76
N ARG A 153 25.88 -0.92 -5.08
CA ARG A 153 26.65 0.20 -5.66
C ARG A 153 28.14 -0.15 -5.67
N LYS A 154 28.71 -0.33 -6.87
CA LYS A 154 30.14 -0.50 -7.11
C LYS A 154 30.62 0.55 -8.11
N SER A 155 31.89 0.95 -8.00
CA SER A 155 32.53 1.80 -9.01
C SER A 155 32.68 0.98 -10.30
N VAL A 156 32.08 1.44 -11.38
CA VAL A 156 32.17 0.80 -12.71
C VAL A 156 33.03 1.69 -13.60
N ASP A 157 34.02 1.09 -14.27
CA ASP A 157 34.80 1.78 -15.29
C ASP A 157 33.94 1.95 -16.55
N LEU A 158 33.58 3.20 -16.84
CA LEU A 158 32.75 3.56 -17.98
C LEU A 158 33.48 3.34 -19.31
N GLY A 159 34.81 3.40 -19.34
CA GLY A 159 35.60 3.12 -20.55
C GLY A 159 35.50 1.66 -20.95
N ALA A 160 35.68 0.76 -19.98
CA ALA A 160 35.49 -0.68 -20.17
C ALA A 160 34.05 -1.07 -20.53
N LEU A 161 33.06 -0.29 -20.09
CA LEU A 161 31.65 -0.54 -20.38
C LEU A 161 31.27 -0.24 -21.85
N VAL A 162 31.90 0.78 -22.45
CA VAL A 162 31.69 1.14 -23.85
C VAL A 162 32.41 0.18 -24.80
N GLU A 163 33.53 -0.40 -24.38
CA GLU A 163 34.28 -1.41 -25.14
C GLU A 163 33.73 -2.84 -24.96
N ALA A 164 32.90 -3.06 -23.93
CA ALA A 164 32.27 -4.35 -23.69
C ALA A 164 31.23 -4.67 -24.78
N LYS A 165 31.59 -5.60 -25.67
CA LYS A 165 30.66 -6.23 -26.61
C LYS A 165 29.51 -6.86 -25.82
N PRO A 166 28.23 -6.63 -26.18
CA PRO A 166 27.09 -7.17 -25.44
C PRO A 166 27.21 -8.69 -25.35
N SER A 167 27.35 -9.20 -24.13
CA SER A 167 27.35 -10.63 -23.84
C SER A 167 25.94 -11.19 -24.08
N PRO A 168 25.82 -12.43 -24.57
CA PRO A 168 24.51 -13.05 -24.79
C PRO A 168 23.72 -13.13 -23.46
N PRO A 169 22.39 -12.91 -23.51
CA PRO A 169 21.52 -13.04 -22.34
C PRO A 169 21.62 -14.47 -21.78
N GLY A 170 21.80 -14.61 -20.47
CA GLY A 170 21.89 -15.90 -19.77
C GLY A 170 23.28 -16.28 -19.21
N SER A 171 24.34 -15.52 -19.49
CA SER A 171 25.64 -15.75 -18.84
C SER A 171 25.75 -14.96 -17.53
N GLY A 172 25.18 -15.50 -16.45
CA GLY A 172 25.47 -14.97 -15.11
C GLY A 172 26.98 -14.99 -14.86
N PRO A 173 27.58 -13.92 -14.29
CA PRO A 173 29.00 -13.91 -14.01
C PRO A 173 29.32 -15.06 -13.05
N ALA A 174 30.24 -15.94 -13.46
CA ALA A 174 30.77 -16.98 -12.59
C ALA A 174 31.24 -16.33 -11.27
N PRO A 175 30.95 -16.93 -10.10
CA PRO A 175 31.35 -16.36 -8.82
C PRO A 175 32.86 -16.17 -8.82
N THR A 176 33.29 -14.90 -8.89
CA THR A 176 34.70 -14.54 -8.77
C THR A 176 35.22 -15.08 -7.44
N PRO A 177 36.29 -15.88 -7.42
CA PRO A 177 36.87 -16.33 -6.17
C PRO A 177 37.27 -15.10 -5.37
N ARG A 178 36.79 -15.02 -4.12
CA ARG A 178 37.19 -13.98 -3.16
C ARG A 178 38.70 -14.01 -3.03
N ARG A 179 39.42 -13.20 -3.81
CA ARG A 179 40.81 -12.87 -3.54
C ARG A 179 40.81 -12.02 -2.29
N SER A 180 41.16 -12.63 -1.16
CA SER A 180 41.58 -11.93 0.04
C SER A 180 42.71 -10.99 -0.35
N VAL A 181 42.40 -9.70 -0.36
CA VAL A 181 43.39 -8.63 -0.47
C VAL A 181 44.17 -8.65 0.83
N CYS A 182 45.30 -9.36 0.84
CA CYS A 182 46.34 -9.20 1.86
C CYS A 182 47.13 -7.94 1.52
N THR A 183 46.67 -6.78 1.99
CA THR A 183 47.49 -5.57 2.01
C THR A 183 48.58 -5.73 3.06
N SER A 184 49.83 -5.69 2.60
CA SER A 184 51.00 -5.85 3.44
C SER A 184 51.13 -4.76 4.51
N ARG A 185 51.71 -5.18 5.64
CA ARG A 185 52.35 -4.43 6.74
C ARG A 185 51.50 -4.12 7.98
N ARG A 186 51.29 -5.14 8.82
CA ARG A 186 52.03 -5.30 10.09
C ARG A 186 51.72 -6.67 10.72
N PHE A 187 52.71 -7.15 11.44
CA PHE A 187 52.86 -8.48 12.03
C PHE A 187 51.73 -8.91 12.99
N HIS A 188 51.63 -10.25 13.09
CA HIS A 188 51.09 -11.12 14.16
C HIS A 188 49.65 -11.66 14.07
N ALA A 189 49.63 -12.99 14.21
CA ALA A 189 48.55 -13.88 14.65
C ALA A 189 47.56 -14.39 13.58
N CYS A 190 48.00 -15.46 12.91
CA CYS A 190 47.15 -16.52 12.37
C CYS A 190 46.85 -17.51 13.51
N LEU A 191 45.58 -17.75 13.85
CA LEU A 191 45.17 -18.92 14.65
C LEU A 191 43.67 -19.22 14.44
N ALA A 192 43.47 -20.44 13.91
CA ALA A 192 42.25 -21.27 13.81
C ALA A 192 41.03 -20.70 13.07
#